data_AF-F3B8M5-F1
#
_entry.id   AF-F3B8M5-F1
#
_cell.length_a   1.000
_cell.length_b   1.000
_cell.length_c   1.000
_cell.angle_alpha   90.00
_cell.angle_beta   90.00
_cell.angle_gamma   90.00
#
_symmetry.space_group_name_H-M   'P 1'
#
loop_
_entity.id
_entity.type
_entity.pdbx_description
1 polymer ?
#
loop_
_entity_poly.entity_id
_entity_poly.type
_entity_poly.pdbx_seq_one_letter_code
_entity_poly.pdbx_strand_id
1 'polypeptide(L)'
;MEYMEGMEFIHSCLEEDEYVLWRGKPGKKNTFSSRDRAVLPFALFWTAFALLLEGSVIMSGAPLMYCIFGAPFVLIIKRDKDIEVYLPDELPPMKIELHKNGNGTIIFSKETYSRRRSTYYTCCMLEDLPDIAQAQNAINIMKGKE
;
A
#
# COMPACT_ATOMS: atom_id res chain seq x y z
N MET A 1 -17.58 10.44 23.40
CA MET A 1 -16.23 10.09 23.90
C MET A 1 -16.05 8.58 23.76
N GLU A 2 -15.95 8.07 22.53
CA GLU A 2 -15.99 6.62 22.24
C GLU A 2 -14.90 6.20 21.24
N TYR A 3 -13.87 7.05 21.05
CA TYR A 3 -12.93 6.94 19.93
C TYR A 3 -11.46 6.75 20.35
N MET A 4 -11.20 6.59 21.66
CA MET A 4 -9.87 6.36 22.25
C MET A 4 -9.62 4.87 22.49
N GLU A 5 -10.64 4.02 22.34
CA GLU A 5 -10.54 2.57 22.56
C GLU A 5 -9.60 1.97 21.50
N GLY A 6 -8.41 1.54 21.93
CA GLY A 6 -7.39 0.92 21.09
C GLY A 6 -6.17 1.78 20.72
N MET A 7 -6.05 3.01 21.23
CA MET A 7 -4.89 3.90 20.98
C MET A 7 -4.09 4.22 22.25
N GLU A 8 -4.21 3.39 23.30
CA GLU A 8 -3.48 3.57 24.56
C GLU A 8 -1.96 3.64 24.36
N PHE A 9 -1.43 3.02 23.30
CA PHE A 9 0.00 3.06 22.98
C PHE A 9 0.53 4.48 22.73
N ILE A 10 -0.31 5.41 22.23
CA ILE A 10 0.13 6.78 21.89
C ILE A 10 0.53 7.54 23.16
N HIS A 11 -0.15 7.30 24.28
CA HIS A 11 0.17 7.93 25.55
C HIS A 11 1.56 7.56 26.08
N SER A 12 2.12 6.40 25.67
CA SER A 12 3.49 6.03 26.01
C SER A 12 4.55 6.75 25.16
N CYS A 13 4.14 7.35 24.05
CA CYS A 13 5.03 8.04 23.11
C CYS A 13 4.98 9.57 23.25
N LEU A 14 4.11 10.10 24.12
CA LEU A 14 3.95 11.53 24.36
C LEU A 14 4.59 11.89 25.71
N GLU A 15 5.44 12.92 25.74
CA GLU A 15 5.89 13.54 26.99
C GLU A 15 4.78 14.41 27.62
N GLU A 16 4.94 14.84 28.89
CA GLU A 16 3.89 15.53 29.67
C GLU A 16 3.34 16.82 29.01
N ASP A 17 4.15 17.48 28.17
CA ASP A 17 3.78 18.70 27.45
C ASP A 17 3.44 18.47 25.97
N GLU A 18 3.45 17.22 25.50
CA GLU A 18 3.14 16.88 24.11
C GLU A 18 1.65 16.57 23.92
N TYR A 19 1.08 17.11 22.85
CA TYR A 19 -0.33 16.91 22.51
C TYR A 19 -0.51 16.58 21.03
N VAL A 20 -1.53 15.77 20.74
CA VAL A 20 -1.84 15.34 19.38
C VAL A 20 -2.48 16.50 18.60
N LEU A 21 -1.74 17.04 17.63
CA LEU A 21 -2.20 18.13 16.77
C LEU A 21 -3.18 17.70 15.67
N TRP A 22 -3.11 16.45 15.22
CA TRP A 22 -3.96 15.93 14.15
C TRP A 22 -4.18 14.42 14.24
N ARG A 23 -5.39 13.98 13.86
CA ARG A 23 -5.73 12.56 13.69
C ARG A 23 -6.61 12.39 12.47
N GLY A 24 -6.23 11.48 11.57
CA GLY A 24 -7.06 11.09 10.42
C GLY A 24 -7.13 9.58 10.29
N LYS A 25 -8.30 9.07 9.94
CA LYS A 25 -8.44 7.69 9.47
C LYS A 25 -8.23 7.71 7.95
N PRO A 26 -7.40 6.84 7.37
CA PRO A 26 -7.30 6.74 5.92
C PRO A 26 -8.68 6.45 5.36
N GLY A 27 -9.04 7.13 4.26
CA GLY A 27 -10.26 6.85 3.53
C GLY A 27 -10.35 5.36 3.23
N LYS A 28 -11.53 4.77 3.40
CA LYS A 28 -11.75 3.34 3.13
C LYS A 28 -11.58 3.11 1.64
N LYS A 29 -10.36 2.80 1.21
CA LYS A 29 -10.11 2.35 -0.16
C LYS A 29 -10.75 0.98 -0.31
N ASN A 30 -11.65 0.86 -1.27
CA ASN A 30 -12.12 -0.46 -1.68
C ASN A 30 -10.94 -1.17 -2.35
N THR A 31 -10.26 -2.04 -1.62
CA THR A 31 -9.11 -2.81 -2.12
C THR A 31 -9.50 -3.74 -3.26
N PHE A 32 -10.80 -4.03 -3.41
CA PHE A 32 -11.37 -4.70 -4.56
C PHE A 32 -11.78 -3.69 -5.64
N SER A 33 -10.98 -3.57 -6.68
CA SER A 33 -11.37 -2.80 -7.86
C SER A 33 -12.55 -3.48 -8.57
N SER A 34 -13.37 -2.70 -9.28
CA SER A 34 -14.44 -3.26 -10.14
C SER A 34 -13.91 -4.27 -11.16
N ARG A 35 -12.65 -4.09 -11.58
CA ARG A 35 -11.95 -5.01 -12.48
C ARG A 35 -11.68 -6.37 -11.81
N ASP A 36 -11.37 -6.39 -10.51
CA ASP A 36 -11.05 -7.61 -9.78
C ASP A 36 -12.25 -8.53 -9.67
N ARG A 37 -13.48 -7.98 -9.66
CA ARG A 37 -14.72 -8.79 -9.62
C ARG A 37 -14.89 -9.71 -10.82
N ALA A 38 -14.43 -9.31 -12.01
CA ALA A 38 -14.49 -10.14 -13.20
C ALA A 38 -13.24 -11.03 -13.34
N VAL A 39 -12.07 -10.50 -12.97
CA VAL A 39 -10.78 -11.21 -13.10
C VAL A 39 -10.64 -12.34 -12.08
N LEU A 40 -11.10 -12.15 -10.84
CA LEU A 40 -10.96 -13.13 -9.76
C LEU A 40 -11.66 -14.47 -10.04
N PRO A 41 -12.96 -14.53 -10.43
CA PRO A 41 -13.60 -15.79 -10.76
C PRO A 41 -13.01 -16.43 -12.02
N PHE A 42 -12.63 -15.62 -13.02
CA PHE A 42 -11.96 -16.12 -14.22
C PHE A 42 -10.61 -16.76 -13.88
N ALA A 43 -9.79 -16.11 -13.07
CA ALA A 43 -8.49 -16.64 -12.65
C ALA A 43 -8.64 -17.92 -11.81
N LEU A 44 -9.59 -17.99 -10.89
CA LEU A 44 -9.86 -19.20 -10.10
C LEU A 44 -10.31 -20.38 -10.98
N PHE A 45 -11.25 -20.12 -11.90
CA PHE A 45 -11.69 -21.14 -12.85
C PHE A 45 -10.55 -21.58 -13.77
N TRP A 46 -9.79 -20.62 -14.30
CA TRP A 46 -8.73 -20.88 -15.26
C TRP A 46 -7.53 -21.61 -14.64
N THR A 47 -7.17 -21.28 -13.41
CA THR A 47 -6.11 -21.98 -12.65
C THR A 47 -6.50 -23.42 -12.34
N ALA A 48 -7.75 -23.68 -11.94
CA ALA A 48 -8.26 -25.03 -11.76
C ALA A 48 -8.23 -25.84 -13.07
N PHE A 49 -8.63 -25.22 -14.19
CA PHE A 49 -8.56 -25.83 -15.52
C PHE A 49 -7.12 -26.17 -15.92
N ALA A 50 -6.16 -25.27 -15.70
CA ALA A 50 -4.75 -25.51 -15.99
C ALA A 50 -4.17 -26.69 -15.19
N LEU A 51 -4.49 -26.79 -13.89
CA LEU A 51 -4.04 -27.90 -13.03
C LEU A 51 -4.58 -29.26 -13.48
N LEU A 52 -5.86 -29.33 -13.86
CA LEU A 52 -6.48 -30.55 -14.37
C LEU A 52 -5.87 -30.98 -15.72
N LEU A 53 -5.57 -30.01 -16.58
CA LEU A 53 -4.95 -30.25 -17.87
C LEU A 53 -3.51 -30.78 -17.70
N GLU A 54 -2.73 -30.15 -16.83
CA GLU A 54 -1.36 -30.58 -16.52
C GLU A 54 -1.32 -31.97 -15.86
N GLY A 55 -2.21 -32.23 -14.90
CA GLY A 55 -2.37 -33.56 -14.29
C GLY A 55 -2.71 -34.64 -15.33
N SER A 56 -3.59 -34.30 -16.29
CA SER A 56 -3.95 -35.21 -17.38
C SER A 56 -2.78 -35.51 -18.32
N VAL A 57 -1.93 -34.52 -18.61
CA VAL A 57 -0.72 -34.66 -19.45
C VAL A 57 0.31 -35.58 -18.80
N ILE A 58 0.53 -35.43 -17.47
CA ILE A 58 1.46 -36.25 -16.70
C ILE A 58 1.01 -37.71 -16.67
N MET A 59 -0.28 -37.96 -16.41
CA MET A 59 -0.82 -39.32 -16.33
C MET A 59 -0.85 -40.04 -17.69
N SER A 60 -0.95 -39.29 -18.79
CA SER A 60 -1.10 -39.84 -20.15
C SER A 60 0.23 -40.01 -20.88
N GLY A 61 1.37 -39.62 -20.30
CA GLY A 61 2.68 -39.67 -20.96
C GLY A 61 2.75 -38.82 -22.23
N ALA A 62 2.01 -37.70 -22.27
CA ALA A 62 1.81 -36.91 -23.47
C ALA A 62 3.08 -36.16 -23.92
N PRO A 63 3.19 -35.80 -25.22
CA PRO A 63 4.40 -35.18 -25.78
C PRO A 63 4.79 -33.87 -25.08
N LEU A 64 6.11 -33.64 -24.99
CA LEU A 64 6.77 -32.49 -24.33
C LEU A 64 6.20 -31.11 -24.73
N MET A 65 5.70 -30.99 -25.96
CA MET A 65 4.96 -29.83 -26.48
C MET A 65 3.83 -29.37 -25.53
N TYR A 66 3.04 -30.29 -24.99
CA TYR A 66 1.90 -29.94 -24.13
C TYR A 66 2.33 -29.47 -22.74
N CYS A 67 3.44 -29.97 -22.21
CA CYS A 67 4.00 -29.52 -20.93
C CYS A 67 4.50 -28.06 -21.00
N ILE A 68 5.15 -27.69 -22.10
CA ILE A 68 5.69 -26.32 -22.28
C ILE A 68 4.54 -25.30 -22.42
N PHE A 69 3.42 -25.70 -23.02
CA PHE A 69 2.23 -24.85 -23.13
C PHE A 69 1.54 -24.60 -21.78
N GLY A 70 1.57 -25.56 -20.83
CA GLY A 70 0.96 -25.39 -19.50
C GLY A 70 1.81 -24.56 -18.52
N ALA A 71 3.14 -24.64 -18.64
CA ALA A 71 4.09 -24.01 -17.72
C ALA A 71 3.88 -22.51 -17.43
N PRO A 72 3.66 -21.61 -18.43
CA PRO A 72 3.47 -20.18 -18.15
C PRO A 72 2.18 -19.86 -17.37
N PHE A 73 1.19 -20.77 -17.32
CA PHE A 73 -0.09 -20.55 -16.64
C PHE A 73 -0.04 -20.85 -15.14
N VAL A 74 0.85 -21.76 -14.71
CA VAL A 74 1.08 -22.09 -13.30
C VAL A 74 2.18 -21.21 -12.69
N LEU A 75 3.11 -20.71 -13.52
CA LEU A 75 4.19 -19.84 -13.11
C LEU A 75 3.74 -18.39 -12.87
N ILE A 76 2.69 -18.19 -12.06
CA ILE A 76 2.41 -16.89 -11.47
C ILE A 76 3.37 -16.72 -10.30
N ILE A 77 4.54 -16.14 -10.58
CA ILE A 77 5.48 -15.70 -9.54
C ILE A 77 4.77 -14.58 -8.77
N LYS A 78 4.30 -14.89 -7.56
CA LYS A 78 3.90 -13.89 -6.59
C LYS A 78 5.13 -13.04 -6.31
N ARG A 79 5.18 -11.86 -6.90
CA ARG A 79 6.16 -10.84 -6.52
C ARG A 79 5.67 -10.27 -5.20
N ASP A 80 6.10 -10.88 -4.10
CA ASP A 80 5.99 -10.23 -2.79
C ASP A 80 6.71 -8.89 -2.92
N LYS A 81 5.95 -7.81 -2.76
CA LYS A 81 6.54 -6.51 -2.47
C LYS A 81 7.07 -6.65 -1.06
N ASP A 82 8.39 -6.53 -0.90
CA ASP A 82 9.04 -6.51 0.40
C ASP A 82 8.24 -5.62 1.36
N ILE A 83 7.79 -6.20 2.47
CA ILE A 83 7.20 -5.44 3.56
C ILE A 83 8.39 -4.88 4.34
N GLU A 84 8.82 -3.69 3.96
CA GLU A 84 9.85 -2.96 4.68
C GLU A 84 9.23 -2.28 5.90
N VAL A 85 9.67 -2.70 7.10
CA VAL A 85 9.31 -2.07 8.37
C VAL A 85 10.33 -0.98 8.65
N TYR A 86 9.89 0.27 8.59
CA TYR A 86 10.73 1.43 8.86
C TYR A 86 10.68 1.82 10.33
N LEU A 87 11.84 2.12 10.90
CA LEU A 87 11.93 2.73 12.23
C LEU A 87 11.60 4.23 12.16
N PRO A 88 11.15 4.87 13.27
CA PRO A 88 10.82 6.30 13.28
C PRO A 88 11.94 7.20 12.76
N ASP A 89 13.19 6.88 13.10
CA ASP A 89 14.39 7.64 12.72
C ASP A 89 14.71 7.52 11.21
N GLU A 90 14.13 6.55 10.52
CA GLU A 90 14.35 6.28 9.10
C GLU A 90 13.27 6.90 8.21
N LEU A 91 12.23 7.52 8.80
CA LEU A 91 11.13 8.11 8.05
C LEU A 91 11.62 9.32 7.23
N PRO A 92 11.47 9.31 5.90
CA PRO A 92 11.86 10.43 5.06
C PRO A 92 10.95 11.64 5.32
N PRO A 93 11.35 12.86 4.86
CA PRO A 93 10.55 14.06 5.08
C PRO A 93 9.12 13.90 4.58
N MET A 94 8.17 14.32 5.41
CA MET A 94 6.75 14.28 5.12
C MET A 94 6.36 15.36 4.10
N LYS A 95 5.59 14.98 3.08
CA LYS A 95 4.97 15.88 2.09
C LYS A 95 3.46 15.72 2.12
N ILE A 96 2.73 16.83 2.01
CA ILE A 96 1.26 16.82 1.91
C ILE A 96 0.83 17.32 0.54
N GLU A 97 -0.04 16.57 -0.13
CA GLU A 97 -0.65 16.93 -1.41
C GLU A 97 -2.16 17.09 -1.25
N LEU A 98 -2.69 18.27 -1.57
CA LEU A 98 -4.11 18.58 -1.52
C LEU A 98 -4.77 18.27 -2.86
N HIS A 99 -5.90 17.57 -2.83
CA HIS A 99 -6.67 17.23 -4.02
C HIS A 99 -7.80 18.27 -4.22
N LYS A 100 -8.26 18.42 -5.47
CA LYS A 100 -9.33 19.37 -5.83
C LYS A 100 -10.68 19.06 -5.15
N ASN A 101 -10.87 17.85 -4.65
CA ASN A 101 -12.08 17.39 -3.97
C ASN A 101 -12.11 17.74 -2.47
N GLY A 102 -11.09 18.43 -1.94
CA GLY A 102 -10.98 18.76 -0.52
C GLY A 102 -10.27 17.71 0.33
N ASN A 103 -10.03 16.52 -0.20
CA ASN A 103 -9.24 15.49 0.47
C ASN A 103 -7.76 15.73 0.17
N GLY A 104 -6.89 14.96 0.81
CA GLY A 104 -5.50 14.95 0.39
C GLY A 104 -4.74 13.72 0.80
N THR A 105 -3.45 13.76 0.52
CA THR A 105 -2.54 12.65 0.66
C THR A 105 -1.30 13.09 1.43
N ILE A 106 -0.91 12.31 2.43
CA ILE A 106 0.37 12.45 3.11
C ILE A 106 1.33 11.41 2.54
N ILE A 107 2.49 11.85 2.07
CA ILE A 107 3.49 11.04 1.38
C ILE A 107 4.80 11.14 2.15
N PHE A 108 5.43 9.99 2.41
CA PHE A 108 6.80 9.88 2.91
C PHE A 108 7.66 9.28 1.80
N SER A 109 8.51 10.10 1.19
CA SER A 109 9.29 9.72 0.02
C SER A 109 10.77 10.01 0.20
N LYS A 110 11.62 9.02 -0.07
CA LYS A 110 13.07 9.15 0.00
C LYS A 110 13.64 9.42 -1.39
N GLU A 111 14.43 10.48 -1.51
CA GLU A 111 15.24 10.71 -2.70
C GLU A 111 16.50 9.83 -2.63
N THR A 112 16.73 9.02 -3.65
CA THR A 112 17.94 8.22 -3.78
C THR A 112 18.76 8.74 -4.94
N TYR A 113 20.03 9.02 -4.68
CA TYR A 113 20.95 9.55 -5.68
C TYR A 113 21.76 8.40 -6.29
N SER A 114 21.47 8.06 -7.55
CA SER A 114 22.40 7.25 -8.34
C SER A 114 23.31 8.19 -9.13
N ARG A 115 24.55 7.75 -9.44
CA ARG A 115 25.57 8.54 -10.17
C ARG A 115 25.10 9.14 -11.52
N ARG A 116 23.92 8.77 -12.04
CA ARG A 116 23.35 9.27 -13.30
C ARG A 116 21.91 9.78 -13.19
N ARG A 117 21.20 9.59 -12.07
CA ARG A 117 19.80 10.01 -11.92
C ARG A 117 19.38 10.04 -10.45
N SER A 118 18.72 11.13 -10.05
CA SER A 118 17.92 11.13 -8.83
C SER A 118 16.64 10.33 -9.08
N THR A 119 16.31 9.42 -8.15
CA THR A 119 15.07 8.63 -8.17
C THR A 119 14.38 8.75 -6.83
N TYR A 120 13.12 9.14 -6.84
CA TYR A 120 12.26 9.17 -5.65
C TYR A 120 11.58 7.82 -5.47
N TYR A 121 11.68 7.24 -4.27
CA TYR A 121 10.92 6.07 -3.87
C TYR A 121 9.94 6.47 -2.76
N THR A 122 8.67 6.12 -2.93
CA THR A 122 7.63 6.31 -1.90
C THR A 122 7.71 5.15 -0.91
N CYS A 123 8.07 5.44 0.34
CA CYS A 123 8.15 4.44 1.42
C CYS A 123 6.76 4.13 1.97
N CYS A 124 5.97 5.17 2.26
CA CYS A 124 4.58 5.03 2.69
C CYS A 124 3.73 6.24 2.28
N MET A 125 2.43 6.00 2.13
CA MET A 125 1.46 7.01 1.65
C MET A 125 0.09 6.76 2.29
N LEU A 126 -0.46 7.80 2.90
CA LEU A 126 -1.84 7.85 3.39
C LEU A 126 -2.65 8.66 2.39
N GLU A 127 -3.52 8.01 1.60
CA GLU A 127 -4.33 8.69 0.59
C GLU A 127 -5.77 8.86 1.06
N ASP A 128 -6.44 9.82 0.43
CA ASP A 128 -7.89 10.06 0.57
C ASP A 128 -8.30 10.39 2.00
N LEU A 129 -7.50 11.25 2.64
CA LEU A 129 -7.76 11.74 4.00
C LEU A 129 -8.80 12.88 3.93
N PRO A 130 -9.96 12.74 4.59
CA PRO A 130 -11.01 13.77 4.60
C PRO A 130 -10.64 15.00 5.45
N ASP A 131 -9.90 14.80 6.55
CA ASP A 131 -9.58 15.86 7.54
C ASP A 131 -8.18 16.47 7.36
N ILE A 132 -7.73 16.67 6.11
CA ILE A 132 -6.36 17.13 5.86
C ILE A 132 -6.12 18.62 6.20
N ALA A 133 -7.19 19.41 6.29
CA ALA A 133 -7.12 20.81 6.69
C ALA A 133 -6.56 20.99 8.11
N GLN A 134 -6.91 20.08 9.04
CA GLN A 134 -6.37 20.10 10.40
C GLN A 134 -4.88 19.71 10.42
N ALA A 135 -4.44 18.76 9.57
CA ALA A 135 -3.03 18.42 9.43
C ALA A 135 -2.20 19.59 8.89
N GLN A 136 -2.75 20.32 7.91
CA GLN A 136 -2.09 21.50 7.37
C GLN A 136 -2.03 22.64 8.41
N ASN A 137 -3.09 22.83 9.18
CA ASN A 137 -3.10 23.80 10.28
C ASN A 137 -2.05 23.46 11.35
N ALA A 138 -1.96 22.19 11.74
CA ALA A 138 -0.91 21.71 12.65
C ALA A 138 0.50 22.04 12.14
N ILE A 139 0.77 21.83 10.85
CA ILE A 139 2.05 22.20 10.24
C ILE A 139 2.30 23.70 10.28
N ASN A 140 1.27 24.52 10.06
CA ASN A 140 1.40 25.97 10.09
C ASN A 140 1.73 26.46 11.50
N ILE A 141 1.06 25.91 12.52
CA ILE A 141 1.36 26.14 13.95
C ILE A 141 2.82 25.78 14.25
N MET A 142 3.27 24.58 13.84
CA MET A 142 4.67 24.16 14.04
C MET A 142 5.69 25.06 13.32
N LYS A 143 5.29 25.69 12.21
CA LYS A 143 6.14 26.64 11.45
C LYS A 143 6.05 28.08 11.95
N GLY A 144 5.26 28.35 12.98
CA GLY A 144 5.04 29.70 13.51
C GLY A 144 4.37 30.65 12.51
N LYS A 145 3.62 30.11 11.55
CA LYS A 145 2.80 30.89 10.62
C LYS A 145 1.36 30.81 11.10
N GLU A 146 0.92 31.83 11.83
CA GLU A 146 -0.50 32.08 12.12
C GLU A 146 -1.24 32.58 10.88
#